data_AF-T1JL38-F1
#
_entry.id   AF-T1JL38-F1
#
_cell.length_a   1.000
_cell.length_b   1.000
_cell.length_c   1.000
_cell.angle_alpha   90.00
_cell.angle_beta   90.00
_cell.angle_gamma   90.00
#
_symmetry.space_group_name_H-M   'P 1'
#
loop_
_entity.id
_entity.type
_entity.pdbx_description
1 polymer ?
#
loop_
_entity_poly.entity_id
_entity_poly.type
_entity_poly.pdbx_seq_one_letter_code
_entity_poly.pdbx_strand_id
1 'polypeptide(L)'
;MCITKQIHFTSAMNLAFLLFFLIFPLVSGHGKILMPPGRGTLWRFGHPTPVNWDDDGNFCGGYSTLWLLNDGKCGVCGDAYNGPRDHEVGGKYYSGVIGATYQQGQTIDILLQITANHRGFFQFSLCPNADNKTEVTQECLDSHILDIEGHGKKYNISSPDQTLEVELKLTLPEDVKCDHCVLQWHWRTSNFWGMCDNDTGALGCGPQEVYRNCADISIKPKTYVGEPFDNSLNDAMLNYVKQPWFEAIQALRKQNYRAPAAEHKYPVTYLYGYPVGLNWQFRSISP
;
A
#
# COMPACT_ATOMS: atom_id res chain seq x y z
N MET A 1 64.34 -1.72 9.89
CA MET A 1 63.85 -3.09 9.62
C MET A 1 62.33 -3.06 9.80
N CYS A 2 61.57 -2.73 8.74
CA CYS A 2 60.11 -2.70 8.78
C CYS A 2 59.59 -4.10 8.42
N ILE A 3 58.90 -4.74 9.37
CA ILE A 3 58.24 -6.03 9.14
C ILE A 3 56.85 -5.74 8.58
N THR A 4 56.69 -5.81 7.28
CA THR A 4 55.37 -5.87 6.63
C THR A 4 54.76 -7.25 6.90
N LYS A 5 53.78 -7.35 7.80
CA LYS A 5 52.92 -8.53 7.90
C LYS A 5 51.97 -8.54 6.71
N GLN A 6 52.18 -9.46 5.76
CA GLN A 6 51.15 -9.79 4.78
C GLN A 6 49.97 -10.43 5.52
N ILE A 7 48.83 -9.76 5.50
CA ILE A 7 47.56 -10.32 5.98
C ILE A 7 47.04 -11.21 4.85
N HIS A 8 47.17 -12.51 5.00
CA HIS A 8 46.59 -13.49 4.08
C HIS A 8 45.08 -13.57 4.34
N PHE A 9 44.28 -12.92 3.50
CA PHE A 9 42.84 -13.18 3.42
C PHE A 9 42.64 -14.55 2.79
N THR A 10 42.17 -15.52 3.56
CA THR A 10 41.86 -16.87 3.06
C THR A 10 40.59 -16.81 2.21
N SER A 11 40.59 -17.50 1.06
CA SER A 11 39.45 -17.54 0.11
C SER A 11 38.11 -17.94 0.77
N ALA A 12 38.16 -18.71 1.86
CA ALA A 12 36.99 -19.10 2.65
C ALA A 12 36.31 -17.93 3.40
N MET A 13 37.05 -16.90 3.84
CA MET A 13 36.47 -15.72 4.48
C MET A 13 35.67 -14.87 3.47
N ASN A 14 36.11 -14.80 2.22
CA ASN A 14 35.40 -14.06 1.16
C ASN A 14 34.10 -14.75 0.75
N LEU A 15 34.07 -16.09 0.71
CA LEU A 15 32.87 -16.85 0.38
C LEU A 15 31.81 -16.76 1.49
N ALA A 16 32.23 -16.79 2.76
CA ALA A 16 31.34 -16.63 3.91
C ALA A 16 30.74 -15.22 4.00
N PHE A 17 31.51 -14.18 3.65
CA PHE A 17 31.01 -12.81 3.55
C PHE A 17 29.99 -12.64 2.41
N LEU A 18 30.26 -13.22 1.23
CA LEU A 18 29.34 -13.24 0.09
C LEU A 18 28.05 -14.02 0.38
N LEU A 19 28.14 -15.15 1.11
CA LEU A 19 26.97 -15.93 1.52
C LEU A 19 26.11 -15.19 2.56
N PHE A 20 26.70 -14.38 3.45
CA PHE A 20 25.95 -13.60 4.45
C PHE A 20 25.08 -12.50 3.82
N PHE A 21 25.52 -11.89 2.71
CA PHE A 21 24.73 -10.90 1.97
C PHE A 21 23.59 -11.51 1.13
N LEU A 22 23.64 -12.81 0.82
CA LEU A 22 22.60 -13.52 0.07
C LEU A 22 21.39 -13.95 0.92
N ILE A 23 21.42 -13.73 2.24
CA ILE A 23 20.37 -14.16 3.19
C ILE A 23 19.61 -12.99 3.82
N PHE A 24 19.60 -11.82 3.20
CA PHE A 24 18.55 -10.85 3.50
C PHE A 24 17.31 -11.26 2.71
N PRO A 25 16.31 -11.94 3.30
CA PRO A 25 15.03 -11.98 2.65
C PRO A 25 14.60 -10.51 2.51
N LEU A 26 14.43 -10.05 1.27
CA LEU A 26 13.53 -8.95 0.98
C LEU A 26 12.13 -9.48 1.32
N VAL A 27 11.84 -9.58 2.62
CA VAL A 27 10.47 -9.65 3.07
C VAL A 27 9.90 -8.31 2.65
N SER A 28 8.85 -8.32 1.84
CA SER A 28 8.04 -7.14 1.58
C SER A 28 7.03 -7.06 2.71
N GLY A 29 6.87 -5.88 3.29
CA GLY A 29 5.81 -5.63 4.25
C GLY A 29 4.48 -5.84 3.53
N HIS A 30 3.44 -6.14 4.29
CA HIS A 30 2.10 -6.24 3.72
C HIS A 30 1.11 -5.82 4.79
N GLY A 31 0.14 -5.03 4.37
CA GLY A 31 -0.96 -4.63 5.21
C GLY A 31 -2.02 -3.87 4.44
N LYS A 32 -3.22 -3.88 4.99
CA LYS A 32 -4.40 -3.23 4.41
C LYS A 32 -5.31 -2.59 5.43
N ILE A 33 -6.05 -1.58 5.00
CA ILE A 33 -7.19 -1.06 5.76
C ILE A 33 -8.44 -1.92 5.51
N LEU A 34 -8.92 -2.55 6.59
CA LEU A 34 -10.16 -3.33 6.60
C LEU A 34 -11.37 -2.45 6.90
N MET A 35 -11.23 -1.46 7.80
CA MET A 35 -12.31 -0.53 8.13
C MET A 35 -11.84 0.92 8.20
N PRO A 36 -12.52 1.84 7.50
CA PRO A 36 -13.42 1.54 6.37
C PRO A 36 -12.67 0.75 5.27
N PRO A 37 -13.34 -0.15 4.53
CA PRO A 37 -12.66 -1.00 3.57
C PRO A 37 -12.01 -0.17 2.45
N GLY A 38 -10.71 -0.41 2.23
CA GLY A 38 -9.98 0.25 1.15
C GLY A 38 -10.46 -0.20 -0.24
N ARG A 39 -10.15 0.57 -1.28
CA ARG A 39 -10.54 0.29 -2.68
C ARG A 39 -10.16 -1.14 -3.13
N GLY A 40 -8.96 -1.59 -2.79
CA GLY A 40 -8.50 -2.96 -3.07
C GLY A 40 -9.16 -4.04 -2.20
N THR A 41 -9.82 -3.66 -1.10
CA THR A 41 -10.33 -4.56 -0.07
C THR A 41 -11.86 -4.70 -0.08
N LEU A 42 -12.57 -3.79 -0.75
CA LEU A 42 -14.04 -3.78 -0.89
C LEU A 42 -14.64 -5.15 -1.26
N TRP A 43 -13.99 -5.90 -2.15
CA TRP A 43 -14.47 -7.22 -2.59
C TRP A 43 -14.58 -8.24 -1.45
N ARG A 44 -13.76 -8.10 -0.38
CA ARG A 44 -13.82 -8.99 0.80
C ARG A 44 -15.10 -8.79 1.60
N PHE A 45 -15.70 -7.60 1.50
CA PHE A 45 -16.94 -7.21 2.16
C PHE A 45 -18.17 -7.40 1.25
N GLY A 46 -18.02 -8.14 0.15
CA GLY A 46 -19.14 -8.49 -0.74
C GLY A 46 -19.56 -7.38 -1.72
N HIS A 47 -18.84 -6.27 -1.78
CA HIS A 47 -19.09 -5.24 -2.78
C HIS A 47 -18.80 -5.75 -4.20
N PRO A 48 -19.57 -5.29 -5.21
CA PRO A 48 -19.40 -5.71 -6.61
C PRO A 48 -18.18 -5.05 -7.26
N THR A 49 -16.99 -5.36 -6.74
CA THR A 49 -15.71 -4.78 -7.17
C THR A 49 -14.76 -5.88 -7.65
N PRO A 50 -13.80 -5.59 -8.55
CA PRO A 50 -12.83 -6.58 -8.99
C PRO A 50 -12.01 -7.12 -7.80
N VAL A 51 -11.81 -8.43 -7.78
CA VAL A 51 -11.02 -9.08 -6.74
C VAL A 51 -9.56 -8.65 -6.84
N ASN A 52 -9.04 -8.07 -5.76
CA ASN A 52 -7.60 -7.87 -5.57
C ASN A 52 -7.07 -8.89 -4.55
N TRP A 53 -6.39 -9.92 -5.04
CA TRP A 53 -5.76 -10.96 -4.21
C TRP A 53 -4.48 -10.50 -3.50
N ASP A 54 -4.03 -9.28 -3.77
CA ASP A 54 -2.83 -8.64 -3.24
C ASP A 54 -3.22 -7.27 -2.64
N ASP A 55 -4.39 -7.21 -2.01
CA ASP A 55 -4.95 -5.97 -1.46
C ASP A 55 -4.21 -5.43 -0.23
N ASP A 56 -3.29 -6.23 0.32
CA ASP A 56 -2.30 -5.86 1.31
C ASP A 56 -0.93 -5.48 0.72
N GLY A 57 -0.82 -5.44 -0.61
CA GLY A 57 0.39 -5.20 -1.39
C GLY A 57 0.48 -3.79 -2.04
N ASN A 58 -0.18 -2.78 -1.49
CA ASN A 58 -0.12 -1.41 -2.07
C ASN A 58 1.10 -0.62 -1.56
N PHE A 59 2.29 -1.07 -1.95
CA PHE A 59 3.59 -0.63 -1.42
C PHE A 59 4.39 0.30 -2.35
N CYS A 60 3.69 1.15 -3.12
CA CYS A 60 4.29 2.12 -4.05
C CYS A 60 5.20 1.47 -5.12
N GLY A 61 5.00 0.19 -5.42
CA GLY A 61 5.80 -0.59 -6.37
C GLY A 61 7.13 -1.14 -5.81
N GLY A 62 7.43 -0.97 -4.53
CA GLY A 62 8.62 -1.51 -3.87
C GLY A 62 9.64 -0.44 -3.53
N TYR A 63 10.51 -0.73 -2.56
CA TYR A 63 11.57 0.19 -2.13
C TYR A 63 12.38 0.76 -3.31
N SER A 64 12.87 -0.12 -4.19
CA SER A 64 13.66 0.28 -5.36
C SER A 64 12.86 1.14 -6.34
N THR A 65 11.61 0.77 -6.60
CA THR A 65 10.73 1.55 -7.49
C THR A 65 10.46 2.93 -6.91
N LEU A 66 10.10 2.99 -5.63
CA LEU A 66 9.82 4.23 -4.92
C LEU A 66 11.01 5.18 -4.92
N TRP A 67 12.18 4.73 -4.46
CA TRP A 67 13.31 5.62 -4.20
C TRP A 67 14.32 5.73 -5.34
N LEU A 68 14.59 4.63 -6.05
CA LEU A 68 15.62 4.63 -7.10
C LEU A 68 15.08 5.04 -8.46
N LEU A 69 13.81 4.71 -8.76
CA LEU A 69 13.20 4.99 -10.05
C LEU A 69 12.27 6.22 -10.01
N ASN A 70 11.57 6.41 -8.90
CA ASN A 70 10.52 7.42 -8.79
C ASN A 70 10.88 8.59 -7.86
N ASP A 71 12.10 8.64 -7.33
CA ASP A 71 12.57 9.76 -6.49
C ASP A 71 11.65 10.03 -5.28
N GLY A 72 11.22 8.96 -4.61
CA GLY A 72 10.30 9.01 -3.48
C GLY A 72 8.83 9.23 -3.84
N LYS A 73 8.49 9.33 -5.13
CA LYS A 73 7.10 9.51 -5.57
C LYS A 73 6.34 8.20 -5.54
N CYS A 74 5.13 8.27 -5.00
CA CYS A 74 4.18 7.17 -4.91
C CYS A 74 2.82 7.63 -5.46
N GLY A 75 2.01 6.70 -5.94
CA GLY A 75 0.60 6.97 -6.19
C GLY A 75 -0.13 7.42 -4.92
N VAL A 76 -1.25 8.10 -5.13
CA VAL A 76 -2.11 8.58 -4.04
C VAL A 76 -2.64 7.38 -3.26
N CYS A 77 -3.01 6.31 -3.95
CA CYS A 77 -3.60 5.12 -3.34
C CYS A 77 -2.65 3.91 -3.27
N GLY A 78 -1.34 4.17 -3.32
CA GLY A 78 -0.29 3.17 -3.06
C GLY A 78 0.22 2.41 -4.28
N ASP A 79 -0.24 2.77 -5.48
CA ASP A 79 0.30 2.25 -6.73
C ASP A 79 1.71 2.80 -7.02
N ALA A 80 2.46 2.10 -7.87
CA ALA A 80 3.74 2.57 -8.38
C ALA A 80 3.57 3.88 -9.16
N TYR A 81 4.41 4.88 -8.89
CA TYR A 81 4.26 6.19 -9.52
C TYR A 81 4.44 6.15 -11.05
N ASN A 82 5.33 5.30 -11.55
CA ASN A 82 5.61 5.05 -12.97
C ASN A 82 4.78 3.90 -13.58
N GLY A 83 3.80 3.36 -12.87
CA GLY A 83 2.93 2.28 -13.34
C GLY A 83 1.48 2.71 -13.51
N PRO A 84 0.60 1.75 -13.89
CA PRO A 84 -0.85 1.94 -13.81
C PRO A 84 -1.28 2.34 -12.40
N ARG A 85 -2.23 3.27 -12.32
CA ARG A 85 -2.83 3.72 -11.05
C ARG A 85 -4.11 2.93 -10.79
N ASP A 86 -3.95 1.64 -10.53
CA ASP A 86 -5.07 0.70 -10.45
C ASP A 86 -6.03 1.01 -9.30
N HIS A 87 -5.57 1.67 -8.24
CA HIS A 87 -6.38 2.05 -7.08
C HIS A 87 -6.82 3.52 -7.11
N GLU A 88 -6.46 4.29 -8.13
CA GLU A 88 -6.90 5.68 -8.31
C GLU A 88 -8.13 5.77 -9.24
N VAL A 89 -8.77 6.93 -9.34
CA VAL A 89 -9.97 7.13 -10.16
C VAL A 89 -9.74 6.70 -11.61
N GLY A 90 -10.62 5.82 -12.10
CA GLY A 90 -10.50 5.20 -13.43
C GLY A 90 -9.61 3.96 -13.48
N GLY A 91 -8.90 3.65 -12.39
CA GLY A 91 -8.14 2.43 -12.20
C GLY A 91 -9.02 1.20 -12.00
N LYS A 92 -8.41 0.02 -12.14
CA LYS A 92 -9.08 -1.28 -12.07
C LYS A 92 -9.87 -1.53 -10.79
N TYR A 93 -9.35 -1.09 -9.64
CA TYR A 93 -9.93 -1.31 -8.31
C TYR A 93 -10.73 -0.10 -7.82
N TYR A 94 -10.79 0.98 -8.60
CA TYR A 94 -11.69 2.09 -8.33
C TYR A 94 -13.11 1.78 -8.82
N SER A 95 -14.08 1.92 -7.93
CA SER A 95 -15.50 1.66 -8.22
C SER A 95 -16.43 2.81 -7.83
N GLY A 96 -15.93 3.82 -7.10
CA GLY A 96 -16.74 4.90 -6.52
C GLY A 96 -17.72 4.43 -5.43
N VAL A 97 -17.57 3.20 -4.93
CA VAL A 97 -18.40 2.66 -3.85
C VAL A 97 -18.00 3.32 -2.53
N ILE A 98 -18.99 3.89 -1.84
CA ILE A 98 -18.83 4.41 -0.47
C ILE A 98 -18.78 3.23 0.51
N GLY A 99 -17.61 2.94 1.06
CA GLY A 99 -17.39 1.83 1.99
C GLY A 99 -17.92 2.10 3.41
N ALA A 100 -18.04 3.37 3.80
CA ALA A 100 -18.65 3.77 5.06
C ALA A 100 -19.20 5.20 5.00
N THR A 101 -20.22 5.45 5.82
CA THR A 101 -20.83 6.78 5.97
C THR A 101 -20.80 7.18 7.43
N TYR A 102 -20.36 8.40 7.70
CA TYR A 102 -20.12 8.94 9.03
C TYR A 102 -20.77 10.30 9.19
N GLN A 103 -20.74 10.82 10.41
CA GLN A 103 -21.18 12.16 10.76
C GLN A 103 -19.98 13.11 10.96
N GLN A 104 -20.17 14.38 10.66
CA GLN A 104 -19.24 15.46 11.02
C GLN A 104 -18.82 15.38 12.49
N GLY A 105 -17.52 15.45 12.77
CA GLY A 105 -16.99 15.37 14.14
C GLY A 105 -17.06 13.98 14.78
N GLN A 106 -17.53 12.95 14.08
CA GLN A 106 -17.64 11.60 14.63
C GLN A 106 -16.25 11.01 14.90
N THR A 107 -16.09 10.35 16.05
CA THR A 107 -14.98 9.42 16.26
C THR A 107 -15.31 8.09 15.60
N ILE A 108 -14.45 7.64 14.69
CA ILE A 108 -14.63 6.43 13.89
C ILE A 108 -13.59 5.38 14.27
N ASP A 109 -13.99 4.11 14.21
CA ASP A 109 -13.08 3.00 14.37
C ASP A 109 -12.35 2.73 13.04
N ILE A 110 -11.05 2.51 13.15
CA ILE A 110 -10.17 2.07 12.08
C ILE A 110 -9.62 0.72 12.43
N LEU A 111 -9.63 -0.17 11.45
CA LEU A 111 -8.99 -1.46 11.56
C LEU A 111 -8.03 -1.67 10.41
N LEU A 112 -6.78 -1.96 10.78
CA LEU A 112 -5.75 -2.40 9.86
C LEU A 112 -5.47 -3.89 10.08
N GLN A 113 -5.22 -4.61 9.00
CA GLN A 113 -4.64 -5.95 9.05
C GLN A 113 -3.23 -5.88 8.49
N ILE A 114 -2.25 -6.24 9.31
CA ILE A 114 -0.84 -6.31 8.94
C ILE A 114 -0.48 -7.79 8.79
N THR A 115 -0.08 -8.17 7.58
CA THR A 115 0.25 -9.56 7.22
C THR A 115 1.77 -9.79 7.16
N ALA A 116 2.58 -8.72 7.09
CA ALA A 116 4.01 -8.76 7.33
C ALA A 116 4.48 -7.44 7.99
N ASN A 117 4.70 -7.48 9.31
CA ASN A 117 4.99 -6.30 10.12
C ASN A 117 6.43 -5.79 9.98
N HIS A 118 6.58 -4.64 9.31
CA HIS A 118 7.84 -3.92 9.13
C HIS A 118 8.04 -2.73 10.07
N ARG A 119 7.29 -2.68 11.19
CA ARG A 119 7.33 -1.61 12.20
C ARG A 119 7.08 -0.23 11.57
N GLY A 120 7.61 0.84 12.15
CA GLY A 120 7.42 2.20 11.66
C GLY A 120 6.15 2.85 12.23
N PHE A 121 5.46 3.63 11.42
CA PHE A 121 4.28 4.37 11.87
C PHE A 121 3.16 4.43 10.84
N PHE A 122 1.94 4.53 11.37
CA PHE A 122 0.73 4.81 10.61
C PHE A 122 0.34 6.28 10.75
N GLN A 123 -0.18 6.84 9.67
CA GLN A 123 -0.77 8.16 9.59
C GLN A 123 -2.05 8.08 8.75
N PHE A 124 -3.01 8.93 9.07
CA PHE A 124 -4.28 8.99 8.36
C PHE A 124 -4.56 10.41 7.92
N SER A 125 -5.05 10.55 6.69
CA SER A 125 -5.40 11.82 6.08
C SER A 125 -6.76 11.73 5.42
N LEU A 126 -7.47 12.85 5.36
CA LEU A 126 -8.81 12.92 4.76
C LEU A 126 -8.88 14.06 3.76
N CYS A 127 -9.19 13.76 2.50
CA CYS A 127 -9.46 14.80 1.51
C CYS A 127 -10.92 14.73 1.07
N PRO A 128 -11.69 15.83 1.21
CA PRO A 128 -12.98 15.97 0.54
C PRO A 128 -12.77 15.99 -0.96
N ASN A 129 -13.42 15.06 -1.67
CA ASN A 129 -13.32 15.02 -3.12
C ASN A 129 -14.45 15.85 -3.74
N ALA A 130 -14.13 16.63 -4.77
CA ALA A 130 -15.10 17.48 -5.46
C ALA A 130 -16.10 16.66 -6.29
N ASP A 131 -15.64 15.55 -6.86
CA ASP A 131 -16.45 14.59 -7.60
C ASP A 131 -15.88 13.17 -7.50
N ASN A 132 -16.54 12.17 -8.10
CA ASN A 132 -16.06 10.79 -8.13
C ASN A 132 -15.32 10.45 -9.44
N LYS A 133 -14.84 11.48 -10.16
CA LYS A 133 -14.19 11.36 -11.49
C LYS A 133 -12.77 11.91 -11.50
N THR A 134 -12.39 12.63 -10.46
CA THR A 134 -11.07 13.21 -10.27
C THR A 134 -10.45 12.60 -9.02
N GLU A 135 -9.21 12.11 -9.12
CA GLU A 135 -8.49 11.65 -7.93
C GLU A 135 -8.10 12.83 -7.04
N VAL A 136 -8.13 12.63 -5.73
CA VAL A 136 -7.63 13.64 -4.79
C VAL A 136 -6.11 13.79 -4.92
N THR A 137 -5.56 14.94 -4.60
CA THR A 137 -4.10 15.14 -4.64
C THR A 137 -3.45 14.80 -3.31
N GLN A 138 -2.17 14.43 -3.34
CA GLN A 138 -1.43 14.21 -2.10
C GLN A 138 -1.31 15.50 -1.28
N GLU A 139 -1.25 16.67 -1.93
CA GLU A 139 -1.23 17.97 -1.23
C GLU A 139 -2.51 18.22 -0.43
N CYS A 140 -3.67 17.77 -0.93
CA CYS A 140 -4.91 17.82 -0.16
C CYS A 140 -4.83 16.91 1.08
N LEU A 141 -4.33 15.69 0.92
CA LEU A 141 -4.22 14.74 2.03
C LEU A 141 -3.19 15.19 3.08
N ASP A 142 -2.05 15.71 2.64
CA ASP A 142 -0.98 16.18 3.53
C ASP A 142 -1.39 17.42 4.35
N SER A 143 -2.33 18.21 3.84
CA SER A 143 -2.90 19.36 4.57
C SER A 143 -4.01 18.99 5.55
N HIS A 144 -4.50 17.74 5.54
CA HIS A 144 -5.64 17.29 6.34
C HIS A 144 -5.34 15.98 7.08
N ILE A 145 -4.22 15.96 7.82
CA ILE A 145 -3.84 14.81 8.66
C ILE A 145 -4.74 14.75 9.89
N LEU A 146 -5.36 13.59 10.11
CA LEU A 146 -6.28 13.34 11.22
C LEU A 146 -5.55 13.04 12.53
N ASP A 147 -6.20 13.34 13.66
CA ASP A 147 -5.74 12.91 14.97
C ASP A 147 -6.20 11.48 15.26
N ILE A 148 -5.24 10.70 15.76
CA ILE A 148 -5.43 9.35 16.27
C ILE A 148 -5.57 9.48 17.80
N GLU A 149 -6.70 9.02 18.33
CA GLU A 149 -7.02 9.14 19.75
C GLU A 149 -5.92 8.51 20.61
N GLY A 150 -5.34 9.29 21.53
CA GLY A 150 -4.23 8.84 22.40
C GLY A 150 -2.84 8.83 21.76
N HIS A 151 -2.71 9.12 20.45
CA HIS A 151 -1.43 9.02 19.73
C HIS A 151 -1.06 10.29 18.94
N GLY A 152 -1.98 11.25 18.78
CA GLY A 152 -1.76 12.44 17.95
C GLY A 152 -1.74 12.09 16.46
N LYS A 153 -0.84 12.67 15.67
CA LYS A 153 -0.85 12.51 14.20
C LYS A 153 -0.19 11.23 13.66
N LYS A 154 0.43 10.43 14.53
CA LYS A 154 1.17 9.21 14.14
C LYS A 154 1.00 8.13 15.19
N TYR A 155 0.69 6.91 14.75
CA TYR A 155 0.69 5.72 15.58
C TYR A 155 1.96 4.91 15.30
N ASN A 156 2.85 4.76 16.28
CA ASN A 156 4.04 3.94 16.14
C ASN A 156 3.70 2.48 16.45
N ILE A 157 3.85 1.59 15.47
CA ILE A 157 3.60 0.17 15.67
C ILE A 157 4.78 -0.46 16.42
N SER A 158 4.54 -0.92 17.64
CA SER A 158 5.57 -1.48 18.53
C SER A 158 5.47 -2.99 18.74
N SER A 159 4.41 -3.64 18.23
CA SER A 159 4.25 -5.09 18.40
C SER A 159 5.40 -5.85 17.72
N PRO A 160 5.95 -6.90 18.38
CA PRO A 160 6.92 -7.79 17.76
C PRO A 160 6.29 -8.81 16.80
N ASP A 161 4.96 -8.94 16.80
CA ASP A 161 4.25 -9.96 16.02
C ASP A 161 4.41 -9.71 14.53
N GLN A 162 4.61 -10.78 13.76
CA GLN A 162 4.78 -10.71 12.30
C GLN A 162 3.47 -10.39 11.58
N THR A 163 2.36 -10.86 12.16
CA THR A 163 0.99 -10.63 11.68
C THR A 163 0.15 -10.12 12.83
N LEU A 164 -0.63 -9.08 12.61
CA LEU A 164 -1.51 -8.53 13.65
C LEU A 164 -2.63 -7.67 13.06
N GLU A 165 -3.66 -7.50 13.86
CA GLU A 165 -4.68 -6.49 13.64
C GLU A 165 -4.39 -5.27 14.52
N VAL A 166 -4.58 -4.07 13.97
CA VAL A 166 -4.40 -2.82 14.70
C VAL A 166 -5.71 -2.06 14.67
N GLU A 167 -6.28 -1.86 15.84
CA GLU A 167 -7.50 -1.10 16.07
C GLU A 167 -7.14 0.30 16.58
N LEU A 168 -7.64 1.33 15.89
CA LEU A 168 -7.41 2.73 16.22
C LEU A 168 -8.72 3.50 16.17
N LYS A 169 -8.76 4.67 16.80
CA LYS A 169 -9.89 5.60 16.70
C LYS A 169 -9.40 6.92 16.12
N LEU A 170 -10.10 7.42 15.11
CA LEU A 170 -9.84 8.72 14.48
C LEU A 170 -11.00 9.67 14.73
N THR A 171 -10.72 10.93 15.00
CA THR A 171 -11.76 11.97 15.04
C THR A 171 -11.85 12.67 13.69
N LEU A 172 -13.02 12.60 13.05
CA LEU A 172 -13.28 13.33 11.81
C LEU A 172 -13.40 14.84 12.09
N PRO A 173 -13.03 15.72 11.14
CA PRO A 173 -13.14 17.16 11.34
C PRO A 173 -14.61 17.59 11.49
N GLU A 174 -14.86 18.60 12.33
CA GLU A 174 -16.22 19.09 12.59
C GLU A 174 -16.79 19.91 11.42
N ASP A 175 -15.91 20.51 10.63
CA ASP A 175 -16.21 21.43 9.54
C ASP A 175 -16.21 20.75 8.15
N VAL A 176 -15.79 19.49 8.08
CA VAL A 176 -15.73 18.73 6.81
C VAL A 176 -17.00 17.93 6.58
N LYS A 177 -17.66 18.16 5.45
CA LYS A 177 -18.75 17.31 4.94
C LYS A 177 -18.48 16.98 3.48
N CYS A 178 -18.88 15.79 3.06
CA CYS A 178 -18.63 15.31 1.70
C CYS A 178 -19.56 14.14 1.37
N ASP A 179 -20.04 14.10 0.13
CA ASP A 179 -20.68 12.88 -0.40
C ASP A 179 -19.64 11.85 -0.83
N HIS A 180 -18.43 12.30 -1.15
CA HIS A 180 -17.26 11.47 -1.44
C HIS A 180 -16.01 12.10 -0.83
N CYS A 181 -15.44 11.44 0.16
CA CYS A 181 -14.13 11.76 0.73
C CYS A 181 -13.21 10.57 0.54
N VAL A 182 -11.93 10.86 0.38
CA VAL A 182 -10.88 9.84 0.39
C VAL A 182 -10.17 9.87 1.74
N LEU A 183 -10.29 8.78 2.50
CA LEU A 183 -9.47 8.51 3.68
C LEU A 183 -8.24 7.73 3.21
N GLN A 184 -7.04 8.32 3.38
CA GLN A 184 -5.78 7.65 3.10
C GLN A 184 -5.18 7.10 4.39
N TRP A 185 -4.91 5.79 4.42
CA TRP A 185 -3.96 5.21 5.36
C TRP A 185 -2.57 5.26 4.74
N HIS A 186 -1.61 5.83 5.46
CA HIS A 186 -0.21 5.89 5.10
C HIS A 186 0.61 5.13 6.13
N TRP A 187 1.38 4.15 5.68
CA TRP A 187 2.33 3.43 6.51
C TRP A 187 3.74 3.60 5.97
N ARG A 188 4.59 4.29 6.74
CA ARG A 188 6.03 4.31 6.51
C ARG A 188 6.68 3.29 7.42
N THR A 189 7.35 2.30 6.85
CA THR A 189 7.99 1.22 7.61
C THR A 189 9.26 1.70 8.32
N SER A 190 9.91 0.81 9.08
CA SER A 190 11.20 1.08 9.70
C SER A 190 12.17 -0.09 9.64
N ASN A 191 12.15 -0.87 8.56
CA ASN A 191 12.94 -2.09 8.38
C ASN A 191 14.23 -1.88 7.58
N PHE A 192 14.41 -0.72 6.92
CA PHE A 192 15.66 -0.40 6.21
C PHE A 192 16.59 0.42 7.09
N TRP A 193 17.89 0.18 6.95
CA TRP A 193 18.92 1.03 7.54
C TRP A 193 19.17 2.24 6.63
N GLY A 194 19.31 3.41 7.23
CA GLY A 194 19.64 4.63 6.50
C GLY A 194 20.24 5.71 7.40
N MET A 195 20.62 6.83 6.79
CA MET A 195 21.13 7.99 7.50
C MET A 195 19.97 8.78 8.12
N CYS A 196 20.10 9.12 9.40
CA CYS A 196 19.22 10.00 10.15
C CYS A 196 19.70 11.46 10.01
N ASP A 197 18.83 12.41 10.37
CA ASP A 197 19.13 13.85 10.25
C ASP A 197 20.30 14.33 11.13
N ASN A 198 20.67 13.56 12.15
CA ASN A 198 21.79 13.82 13.04
C ASN A 198 23.11 13.18 12.56
N ASP A 199 23.21 12.84 11.28
CA ASP A 199 24.34 12.17 10.64
C ASP A 199 24.71 10.80 11.24
N THR A 200 23.81 10.20 12.02
CA THR A 200 23.96 8.80 12.49
C THR A 200 23.20 7.85 11.57
N GLY A 201 23.59 6.58 11.56
CA GLY A 201 22.92 5.57 10.77
C GLY A 201 22.17 4.57 11.63
N ALA A 202 20.88 4.37 11.35
CA ALA A 202 20.02 3.48 12.12
C ALA A 202 18.91 2.86 11.27
N LEU A 203 18.28 1.80 11.79
CA LEU A 203 17.04 1.25 11.23
C LEU A 203 15.92 2.29 11.33
N GLY A 204 15.12 2.41 10.27
CA GLY A 204 14.02 3.35 10.17
C GLY A 204 14.39 4.77 9.71
N CYS A 205 15.68 5.06 9.61
CA CYS A 205 16.18 6.33 9.09
C CYS A 205 16.33 6.30 7.56
N GLY A 206 16.35 7.49 6.96
CA GLY A 206 16.43 7.65 5.51
C GLY A 206 15.20 7.06 4.77
N PRO A 207 15.38 6.68 3.49
CA PRO A 207 14.34 6.05 2.69
C PRO A 207 13.83 4.73 3.30
N GLN A 208 12.52 4.49 3.27
CA GLN A 208 11.85 3.29 3.80
C GLN A 208 10.76 2.81 2.84
N GLU A 209 10.28 1.57 2.98
CA GLU A 209 9.05 1.17 2.27
C GLU A 209 7.86 2.04 2.73
N VAL A 210 6.95 2.27 1.80
CA VAL A 210 5.74 3.05 2.03
C VAL A 210 4.56 2.28 1.47
N TYR A 211 3.51 2.18 2.26
CA TYR A 211 2.22 1.62 1.88
C TYR A 211 1.18 2.71 1.95
N ARG A 212 0.28 2.73 0.97
CA ARG A 212 -0.89 3.60 1.01
C ARG A 212 -2.13 2.83 0.60
N ASN A 213 -3.23 3.05 1.31
CA ASN A 213 -4.55 2.62 0.87
C ASN A 213 -5.51 3.81 0.93
N CYS A 214 -6.43 3.86 -0.03
CA CYS A 214 -7.53 4.80 -0.03
C CYS A 214 -8.83 4.05 0.27
N ALA A 215 -9.66 4.60 1.15
CA ALA A 215 -11.03 4.19 1.37
C ALA A 215 -11.96 5.37 1.04
N ASP A 216 -12.97 5.09 0.22
CA ASP A 216 -13.96 6.09 -0.17
C ASP A 216 -15.11 6.10 0.86
N ILE A 217 -15.30 7.24 1.52
CA ILE A 217 -16.28 7.42 2.61
C ILE A 217 -17.19 8.62 2.34
N SER A 218 -18.31 8.70 3.05
CA SER A 218 -19.12 9.93 3.07
C SER A 218 -19.25 10.48 4.48
N ILE A 219 -19.32 11.81 4.59
CA ILE A 219 -19.46 12.52 5.87
C ILE A 219 -20.66 13.45 5.78
N LYS A 220 -21.71 13.09 6.53
CA LYS A 220 -22.98 13.81 6.57
C LYS A 220 -22.97 14.88 7.67
N PRO A 221 -23.79 15.94 7.53
CA PRO A 221 -23.87 16.99 8.54
C PRO A 221 -24.26 16.48 9.93
N LYS A 222 -23.83 17.18 10.99
CA LYS A 222 -24.30 16.89 12.37
C LYS A 222 -25.83 16.94 12.51
N THR A 223 -26.50 17.70 11.66
CA THR A 223 -27.97 17.83 11.63
C THR A 223 -28.66 16.80 10.74
N TYR A 224 -27.95 15.82 10.19
CA TYR A 224 -28.55 14.80 9.34
C TYR A 224 -29.53 13.93 10.13
N VAL A 225 -30.78 13.88 9.67
CA VAL A 225 -31.89 13.09 10.26
C VAL A 225 -32.33 12.01 9.26
N GLY A 226 -31.37 11.24 8.75
CA GLY A 226 -31.67 10.05 7.93
C GLY A 226 -31.59 8.78 8.75
N GLU A 227 -31.51 7.64 8.05
CA GLU A 227 -31.28 6.34 8.69
C GLU A 227 -30.04 6.41 9.59
N PRO A 228 -30.04 5.71 10.74
CA PRO A 228 -28.86 5.59 11.58
C PRO A 228 -27.66 5.17 10.75
N PHE A 229 -26.47 5.66 11.10
CA PHE A 229 -25.20 5.19 10.53
C PHE A 229 -24.99 3.73 10.98
N ASP A 230 -25.66 2.80 10.31
CA ASP A 230 -25.71 1.40 10.67
C ASP A 230 -24.48 0.68 10.13
N ASN A 231 -23.45 0.62 10.97
CA ASN A 231 -22.26 -0.17 10.71
C ASN A 231 -22.47 -1.66 11.02
N SER A 232 -23.66 -2.12 11.44
CA SER A 232 -23.86 -3.53 11.83
C SER A 232 -23.54 -4.52 10.72
N LEU A 233 -23.81 -4.16 9.46
CA LEU A 233 -23.41 -4.96 8.30
C LEU A 233 -21.89 -4.99 8.12
N ASN A 234 -21.22 -3.85 8.31
CA ASN A 234 -19.76 -3.77 8.27
C ASN A 234 -19.13 -4.55 9.43
N ASP A 235 -19.69 -4.48 10.63
CA ASP A 235 -19.23 -5.22 11.81
C ASP A 235 -19.44 -6.74 11.64
N ALA A 236 -20.59 -7.16 11.11
CA ALA A 236 -20.88 -8.56 10.82
C ALA A 236 -19.96 -9.10 9.72
N MET A 237 -19.77 -8.35 8.63
CA MET A 237 -18.84 -8.70 7.56
C MET A 237 -17.40 -8.69 8.04
N LEU A 238 -17.02 -7.77 8.91
CA LEU A 238 -15.71 -7.76 9.52
C LEU A 238 -15.48 -9.03 10.33
N ASN A 239 -16.40 -9.37 11.23
CA ASN A 239 -16.31 -10.59 12.04
C ASN A 239 -16.20 -11.85 11.18
N TYR A 240 -16.79 -11.84 9.99
CA TYR A 240 -16.67 -12.89 9.00
C TYR A 240 -15.31 -12.90 8.28
N VAL A 241 -14.84 -11.74 7.80
CA VAL A 241 -13.57 -11.58 7.08
C VAL A 241 -12.37 -11.89 7.98
N LYS A 242 -12.45 -11.58 9.28
CA LYS A 242 -11.42 -11.91 10.27
C LYS A 242 -11.29 -13.40 10.58
N GLN A 243 -12.23 -14.25 10.13
CA GLN A 243 -12.17 -15.66 10.47
C GLN A 243 -10.96 -16.35 9.82
N PRO A 244 -10.22 -17.23 10.53
CA PRO A 244 -9.03 -17.88 9.99
C PRO A 244 -9.27 -18.66 8.69
N TRP A 245 -10.46 -19.24 8.55
CA TRP A 245 -10.84 -20.00 7.37
C TRP A 245 -11.13 -19.12 6.16
N PHE A 246 -11.48 -17.83 6.34
CA PHE A 246 -11.79 -16.93 5.24
C PHE A 246 -10.56 -16.77 4.34
N GLU A 247 -9.42 -16.40 4.92
CA GLU A 247 -8.16 -16.27 4.17
C GLU A 247 -7.70 -17.59 3.56
N ALA A 248 -7.93 -18.73 4.23
CA ALA A 248 -7.63 -20.04 3.66
C ALA A 248 -8.45 -20.33 2.39
N ILE A 249 -9.76 -20.01 2.41
CA ILE A 249 -10.61 -20.13 1.22
C ILE A 249 -10.16 -19.17 0.12
N GLN A 250 -9.80 -17.94 0.47
CA GLN A 250 -9.29 -16.96 -0.50
C GLN A 250 -7.98 -17.43 -1.14
N ALA A 251 -7.06 -18.01 -0.36
CA ALA A 251 -5.82 -18.58 -0.88
C ALA A 251 -6.09 -19.74 -1.86
N LEU A 252 -7.02 -20.64 -1.53
CA LEU A 252 -7.44 -21.73 -2.44
C LEU A 252 -8.08 -21.20 -3.72
N ARG A 253 -8.92 -20.16 -3.61
CA ARG A 253 -9.52 -19.49 -4.77
C ARG A 253 -8.46 -18.80 -5.64
N LYS A 254 -7.47 -18.13 -5.04
CA LYS A 254 -6.32 -17.52 -5.73
C LYS A 254 -5.53 -18.57 -6.51
N GLN A 255 -5.27 -19.75 -5.94
CA GLN A 255 -4.59 -20.86 -6.64
C GLN A 255 -5.40 -21.39 -7.82
N ASN A 256 -6.73 -21.44 -7.69
CA ASN A 256 -7.63 -21.90 -8.75
C ASN A 256 -7.98 -20.81 -9.76
N TYR A 257 -7.64 -19.55 -9.48
CA TYR A 257 -7.87 -18.42 -10.38
C TYR A 257 -6.88 -18.49 -11.53
N ARG A 258 -7.34 -18.97 -12.68
CA ARG A 258 -6.64 -18.77 -13.95
C ARG A 258 -6.90 -17.33 -14.38
N ALA A 259 -5.91 -16.46 -14.23
CA ALA A 259 -5.97 -15.15 -14.85
C ALA A 259 -6.32 -15.35 -16.35
N PRO A 260 -7.25 -14.59 -16.93
CA PRO A 260 -7.44 -14.61 -18.38
C PRO A 260 -6.07 -14.33 -19.00
N ALA A 261 -5.63 -15.23 -19.89
CA ALA A 261 -4.33 -15.09 -20.54
C ALA A 261 -4.24 -13.68 -21.11
N ALA A 262 -3.30 -12.88 -20.59
CA ALA A 262 -2.95 -11.63 -21.23
C ALA A 262 -2.55 -12.00 -22.66
N GLU A 263 -3.33 -11.54 -23.66
CA GLU A 263 -2.89 -11.58 -25.05
C GLU A 263 -1.58 -10.79 -25.13
N HIS A 264 -0.46 -11.50 -24.94
CA HIS A 264 0.87 -11.00 -25.20
C HIS A 264 0.98 -10.82 -26.71
N LYS A 265 0.51 -9.67 -27.21
CA LYS A 265 1.08 -9.13 -28.44
C LYS A 265 2.48 -8.67 -28.05
N TYR A 266 3.47 -9.33 -28.67
CA TYR A 266 4.92 -9.10 -28.64
C TYR A 266 5.71 -9.83 -27.53
N PRO A 267 6.51 -10.86 -27.89
CA PRO A 267 7.57 -11.34 -27.02
C PRO A 267 8.77 -10.40 -27.15
N VAL A 268 9.15 -9.72 -26.05
CA VAL A 268 10.45 -9.07 -25.93
C VAL A 268 11.37 -10.03 -25.18
N THR A 269 12.13 -10.85 -25.91
CA THR A 269 13.21 -11.64 -25.32
C THR A 269 14.41 -10.75 -25.05
N TYR A 270 14.65 -10.41 -23.79
CA TYR A 270 15.95 -9.93 -23.34
C TYR A 270 16.88 -11.12 -23.13
N LEU A 271 17.80 -11.34 -24.06
CA LEU A 271 19.00 -12.14 -23.87
C LEU A 271 20.19 -11.24 -24.19
N TYR A 272 21.03 -11.03 -23.18
CA TYR A 272 22.41 -10.54 -23.20
C TYR A 272 22.91 -9.88 -24.50
N GLY A 273 23.16 -8.56 -24.42
CA GLY A 273 24.38 -7.93 -24.94
C GLY A 273 24.65 -7.95 -26.45
N TYR A 274 24.69 -6.73 -27.00
CA TYR A 274 25.24 -6.28 -28.29
C TYR A 274 24.27 -6.17 -29.49
N PRO A 275 24.25 -5.02 -30.18
CA PRO A 275 23.39 -4.79 -31.33
C PRO A 275 24.06 -5.32 -32.60
N VAL A 276 23.34 -6.11 -33.38
CA VAL A 276 23.69 -6.37 -34.77
C VAL A 276 22.49 -5.96 -35.62
N GLY A 277 22.63 -4.83 -36.30
CA GLY A 277 21.64 -4.34 -37.24
C GLY A 277 21.51 -5.27 -38.43
N LEU A 278 20.31 -5.39 -38.98
CA LEU A 278 20.06 -5.86 -40.34
C LEU A 278 18.74 -5.27 -40.83
N ASN A 279 18.87 -4.36 -41.81
CA ASN A 279 17.84 -3.87 -42.70
C ASN A 279 17.02 -5.02 -43.30
N TRP A 280 15.69 -4.94 -43.25
CA TRP A 280 14.84 -5.51 -44.30
C TRP A 280 13.62 -4.64 -44.60
N GLN A 281 13.37 -4.51 -45.90
CA GLN A 281 12.49 -3.57 -46.57
C GLN A 281 11.01 -3.87 -46.33
N PHE A 282 10.21 -2.81 -46.14
CA PHE A 282 8.75 -2.86 -46.29
C PHE A 282 8.39 -3.02 -47.77
N ARG A 283 7.65 -4.09 -48.11
CA ARG A 283 6.76 -4.09 -49.28
C ARG A 283 5.32 -4.14 -48.79
N SER A 284 4.62 -3.04 -49.05
CA SER A 284 3.17 -2.86 -48.96
C SER A 284 2.44 -3.77 -49.94
N ILE A 285 1.40 -4.47 -49.49
CA ILE A 285 0.26 -4.82 -50.35
C ILE A 285 -1.02 -4.74 -49.49
N SER A 286 -1.87 -3.78 -49.85
CA SER A 286 -3.34 -3.78 -49.71
C SER A 286 -3.89 -3.77 -51.16
N PRO A 287 -5.18 -3.99 -51.46
CA PRO A 287 -6.39 -3.90 -50.62
C PRO A 287 -6.85 -5.21 -49.98
#